data_AF-A0A258KAT1-F1
#
_entry.id   AF-A0A258KAT1-F1
#
_cell.length_a   1.000
_cell.length_b   1.000
_cell.length_c   1.000
_cell.angle_alpha   90.00
_cell.angle_beta   90.00
_cell.angle_gamma   90.00
#
_symmetry.space_group_name_H-M   'P 1'
#
loop_
_entity.id
_entity.type
_entity.pdbx_description
1 polymer ?
#
loop_
_entity_poly.entity_id
_entity_poly.type
_entity_poly.pdbx_seq_one_letter_code
_entity_poly.pdbx_strand_id
1 'polypeptide(L)'
;MAKADFNGDGIEDLFIGGASGQAGALFTQSSTGDFLKKNSSSLDADAQYEDTASEFFDIDGDGDLDLYVGSGGYEFGPDSPWLQDRVYINDGKGNFTKKTTGLPKMLTSTGTVRSSDIDGDGDLDLFVGSRVSPGMYPSTPESKILINDGKGNFTDGTAAIAPDIKYAGMVSDAIWIDVNQDKVNDLIVVGEWMPIRIFLNQKGKLNDKSAEFIKFGSSGWWNTIYADDMDADGDQDLVIGNLGLNAQFKASEKEPMSIYYKDFDENGSVDPVFCYYIGGVSYPAASRDDLMDQLPSLKNKFLEYHKYANATINDLF
;
A
#
# COMPACT_ATOMS: atom_id res chain seq x y z
N MET A 1 -1.54 -11.72 -3.22
CA MET A 1 -2.37 -12.80 -3.79
C MET A 1 -3.71 -12.19 -4.15
N ALA A 2 -4.25 -12.54 -5.30
CA ALA A 2 -5.61 -12.19 -5.71
C ALA A 2 -6.36 -13.47 -6.10
N LYS A 3 -7.69 -13.41 -6.01
CA LYS A 3 -8.57 -14.53 -6.36
C LYS A 3 -9.70 -14.03 -7.25
N ALA A 4 -10.08 -14.83 -8.24
CA ALA A 4 -11.14 -14.55 -9.20
C ALA A 4 -11.42 -15.80 -10.03
N ASP A 5 -12.63 -15.96 -10.55
CA ASP A 5 -12.91 -16.91 -11.63
C ASP A 5 -12.47 -16.31 -12.97
N PHE A 6 -11.16 -16.33 -13.24
CA PHE A 6 -10.62 -15.70 -14.47
C PHE A 6 -10.77 -16.58 -15.71
N ASN A 7 -11.25 -17.83 -15.56
CA ASN A 7 -11.40 -18.77 -16.66
C ASN A 7 -12.88 -19.02 -17.05
N GLY A 8 -13.82 -18.54 -16.21
CA GLY A 8 -15.25 -18.57 -16.45
C GLY A 8 -15.93 -19.90 -16.14
N ASP A 9 -15.34 -20.77 -15.33
CA ASP A 9 -15.90 -22.08 -14.96
C ASP A 9 -16.77 -22.08 -13.70
N GLY A 10 -16.89 -20.92 -13.05
CA GLY A 10 -17.64 -20.71 -11.82
C GLY A 10 -16.86 -21.04 -10.54
N ILE A 11 -15.54 -21.26 -10.62
CA ILE A 11 -14.67 -21.60 -9.48
C ILE A 11 -13.59 -20.53 -9.33
N GLU A 12 -13.31 -20.11 -8.09
CA GLU A 12 -12.24 -19.14 -7.83
C GLU A 12 -10.85 -19.72 -8.12
N ASP A 13 -10.14 -19.07 -9.03
CA ASP A 13 -8.74 -19.28 -9.34
C ASP A 13 -7.84 -18.31 -8.54
N LEU A 14 -6.52 -18.50 -8.61
CA LEU A 14 -5.55 -17.71 -7.85
C LEU A 14 -4.44 -17.11 -8.70
N PHE A 15 -4.08 -15.88 -8.38
CA PHE A 15 -2.79 -15.29 -8.70
C PHE A 15 -1.94 -15.15 -7.43
N ILE A 16 -0.73 -15.67 -7.46
CA ILE A 16 0.27 -15.52 -6.41
C ILE A 16 1.44 -14.71 -6.98
N GLY A 17 1.68 -13.54 -6.39
CA GLY A 17 2.79 -12.67 -6.78
C GLY A 17 4.16 -13.28 -6.46
N GLY A 18 5.18 -12.88 -7.21
CA GLY A 18 6.57 -13.25 -7.01
C GLY A 18 7.42 -12.11 -6.42
N ALA A 19 8.48 -12.48 -5.71
CA ALA A 19 9.53 -11.53 -5.32
C ALA A 19 10.46 -11.25 -6.52
N SER A 20 11.29 -10.20 -6.44
CA SER A 20 12.24 -9.91 -7.52
C SER A 20 13.15 -11.11 -7.83
N GLY A 21 13.23 -11.47 -9.11
CA GLY A 21 13.89 -12.66 -9.62
C GLY A 21 12.97 -13.89 -9.76
N GLN A 22 11.72 -13.80 -9.31
CA GLN A 22 10.71 -14.85 -9.39
C GLN A 22 9.43 -14.30 -10.02
N ALA A 23 8.99 -14.91 -11.13
CA ALA A 23 7.70 -14.55 -11.73
C ALA A 23 6.52 -14.91 -10.82
N GLY A 24 5.50 -14.04 -10.83
CA GLY A 24 4.17 -14.37 -10.35
C GLY A 24 3.58 -15.56 -11.11
N ALA A 25 2.62 -16.25 -10.48
CA ALA A 25 2.04 -17.48 -10.99
C ALA A 25 0.51 -17.49 -10.89
N LEU A 26 -0.12 -18.01 -11.94
CA LEU A 26 -1.56 -18.26 -12.00
C LEU A 26 -1.83 -19.74 -11.70
N PHE A 27 -2.91 -20.01 -10.99
CA PHE A 27 -3.36 -21.36 -10.65
C PHE A 27 -4.85 -21.46 -10.89
N THR A 28 -5.27 -22.43 -11.71
CA THR A 28 -6.69 -22.76 -11.85
C THR A 28 -7.11 -23.79 -10.82
N GLN A 29 -8.28 -23.61 -10.22
CA GLN A 29 -8.85 -24.57 -9.28
C GLN A 29 -9.71 -25.59 -10.03
N SER A 30 -9.61 -26.87 -9.65
CA SER A 30 -10.54 -27.91 -10.12
C SER A 30 -11.78 -27.97 -9.24
N SER A 31 -12.84 -28.63 -9.72
CA SER A 31 -14.02 -28.95 -8.90
C SER A 31 -13.74 -29.88 -7.71
N THR A 32 -12.55 -30.48 -7.64
CA THR A 32 -12.08 -31.27 -6.48
C THR A 32 -11.27 -30.44 -5.49
N GLY A 33 -11.03 -29.15 -5.76
CA GLY A 33 -10.24 -28.24 -4.93
C GLY A 33 -8.73 -28.31 -5.18
N ASP A 34 -8.28 -29.00 -6.24
CA ASP A 34 -6.87 -29.08 -6.61
C ASP A 34 -6.46 -27.85 -7.44
N PHE A 35 -5.26 -27.33 -7.21
CA PHE A 35 -4.73 -26.19 -7.96
C PHE A 35 -3.68 -26.61 -8.99
N LEU A 36 -3.86 -26.20 -10.24
CA LEU A 36 -2.92 -26.44 -11.33
C LEU A 36 -2.30 -25.13 -11.78
N LYS A 37 -0.97 -25.04 -11.71
CA LYS A 37 -0.23 -23.87 -12.21
C LYS A 37 -0.43 -23.74 -13.73
N LYS A 38 -0.87 -22.56 -14.20
CA LYS A 38 -0.85 -22.22 -15.62
C LYS A 38 0.52 -21.72 -16.05
N ASN A 39 0.90 -22.04 -17.29
CA ASN A 39 2.05 -21.42 -17.93
C ASN A 39 1.65 -20.03 -18.44
N SER A 40 2.50 -19.03 -18.22
CA SER A 40 2.27 -17.66 -18.69
C SER A 40 3.60 -17.03 -19.08
N SER A 41 3.88 -16.94 -20.39
CA SER A 41 5.10 -16.30 -20.87
C SER A 41 5.14 -14.80 -20.54
N SER A 42 3.97 -14.15 -20.42
CA SER A 42 3.85 -12.75 -20.03
C SER A 42 4.34 -12.52 -18.60
N LEU A 43 3.96 -13.40 -17.67
CA LEU A 43 4.41 -13.33 -16.27
C LEU A 43 5.87 -13.77 -16.14
N ASP A 44 6.26 -14.85 -16.84
CA ASP A 44 7.64 -15.35 -16.82
C ASP A 44 8.64 -14.27 -17.30
N ALA A 45 8.25 -13.46 -18.29
CA ALA A 45 9.07 -12.34 -18.79
C ALA A 45 9.25 -11.20 -17.76
N ASP A 46 8.35 -11.11 -16.77
CA ASP A 46 8.34 -10.08 -15.74
C ASP A 46 8.91 -10.58 -14.40
N ALA A 47 9.66 -11.68 -14.40
CA ALA A 47 10.29 -12.22 -13.18
C ALA A 47 11.20 -11.23 -12.42
N GLN A 48 11.64 -10.14 -13.04
CA GLN A 48 12.49 -9.14 -12.37
C GLN A 48 11.72 -8.20 -11.45
N TYR A 49 10.42 -7.99 -11.70
CA TYR A 49 9.57 -7.17 -10.85
C TYR A 49 9.33 -7.85 -9.50
N GLU A 50 9.02 -7.06 -8.48
CA GLU A 50 8.50 -7.55 -7.20
C GLU A 50 7.00 -7.22 -7.13
N ASP A 51 6.17 -8.25 -7.00
CA ASP A 51 4.71 -8.14 -6.96
C ASP A 51 4.25 -7.86 -5.53
N THR A 52 3.70 -6.66 -5.28
CA THR A 52 3.33 -6.18 -3.94
C THR A 52 1.83 -6.06 -3.72
N ALA A 53 1.07 -5.81 -4.78
CA ALA A 53 -0.38 -5.77 -4.76
C ALA A 53 -0.95 -6.43 -6.03
N SER A 54 -2.20 -6.88 -5.99
CA SER A 54 -2.85 -7.50 -7.14
C SER A 54 -4.35 -7.43 -7.01
N GLU A 55 -5.05 -7.17 -8.10
CA GLU A 55 -6.51 -7.15 -8.16
C GLU A 55 -7.00 -7.62 -9.53
N PHE A 56 -8.10 -8.36 -9.52
CA PHE A 56 -8.80 -8.79 -10.73
C PHE A 56 -10.07 -7.95 -10.92
N PHE A 57 -10.25 -7.39 -12.12
CA PHE A 57 -11.45 -6.67 -12.53
C PHE A 57 -11.47 -6.53 -14.04
N ASP A 58 -12.63 -6.22 -14.63
CA ASP A 58 -12.77 -5.98 -16.06
C ASP A 58 -12.16 -4.61 -16.42
N ILE A 59 -10.97 -4.59 -17.03
CA ILE A 59 -10.22 -3.36 -17.29
C ILE A 59 -10.67 -2.72 -18.61
N ASP A 60 -11.05 -3.51 -19.61
CA ASP A 60 -11.39 -3.03 -20.95
C ASP A 60 -12.85 -3.23 -21.39
N GLY A 61 -13.72 -3.61 -20.44
CA GLY A 61 -15.17 -3.62 -20.59
C GLY A 61 -15.68 -4.77 -21.45
N ASP A 62 -14.89 -5.83 -21.64
CA ASP A 62 -15.24 -6.97 -22.50
C ASP A 62 -15.97 -8.10 -21.75
N GLY A 63 -16.07 -7.97 -20.42
CA GLY A 63 -16.78 -8.88 -19.52
C GLY A 63 -15.95 -10.01 -18.96
N ASP A 64 -14.65 -10.10 -19.27
CA ASP A 64 -13.71 -10.97 -18.57
C ASP A 64 -12.94 -10.24 -17.45
N LEU A 65 -12.28 -11.00 -16.58
CA LEU A 65 -11.50 -10.42 -15.48
C LEU A 65 -10.03 -10.34 -15.87
N ASP A 66 -9.54 -9.11 -15.98
CA ASP A 66 -8.14 -8.77 -16.19
C ASP A 66 -7.37 -8.69 -14.89
N LEU A 67 -6.04 -8.61 -14.96
CA LEU A 67 -5.16 -8.58 -13.80
C LEU A 67 -4.34 -7.30 -13.74
N TYR A 68 -4.51 -6.53 -12.66
CA TYR A 68 -3.58 -5.47 -12.26
C TYR A 68 -2.59 -6.02 -11.24
N VAL A 69 -1.29 -5.71 -11.42
CA VAL A 69 -0.23 -6.06 -10.48
C VAL A 69 0.56 -4.80 -10.09
N GLY A 70 0.49 -4.46 -8.81
CA GLY A 70 1.32 -3.44 -8.19
C GLY A 70 2.75 -3.93 -8.03
N SER A 71 3.70 -3.06 -8.34
CA SER A 71 5.13 -3.33 -8.26
C SER A 71 5.76 -2.60 -7.08
N GLY A 72 6.83 -3.15 -6.51
CA GLY A 72 7.57 -2.49 -5.43
C GLY A 72 9.04 -2.84 -5.41
N GLY A 73 9.72 -2.35 -4.38
CA GLY A 73 11.11 -2.70 -4.08
C GLY A 73 11.88 -1.52 -3.50
N TYR A 74 12.34 -1.68 -2.26
CA TYR A 74 13.14 -0.66 -1.57
C TYR A 74 14.56 -0.55 -2.12
N GLU A 75 15.12 -1.68 -2.59
CA GLU A 75 16.48 -1.84 -3.10
C GLU A 75 16.68 -1.26 -4.52
N PHE A 76 15.57 -0.96 -5.21
CA PHE A 76 15.64 -0.38 -6.54
C PHE A 76 16.00 1.11 -6.47
N GLY A 77 16.69 1.60 -7.49
CA GLY A 77 16.85 3.05 -7.67
C GLY A 77 15.49 3.73 -7.95
N PRO A 78 15.33 5.02 -7.63
CA PRO A 78 14.05 5.73 -7.75
C PRO A 78 13.50 5.82 -9.19
N ASP A 79 14.36 5.62 -10.19
CA ASP A 79 13.98 5.61 -11.62
C ASP A 79 13.90 4.20 -12.22
N SER A 80 13.98 3.15 -11.40
CA SER A 80 13.95 1.76 -11.86
C SER A 80 12.65 1.45 -12.60
N PRO A 81 12.69 0.88 -13.82
CA PRO A 81 11.48 0.47 -14.53
C PRO A 81 10.75 -0.68 -13.81
N TRP A 82 11.43 -1.40 -12.90
CA TRP A 82 10.84 -2.50 -12.14
C TRP A 82 9.88 -2.05 -11.04
N LEU A 83 9.77 -0.73 -10.80
CA LEU A 83 8.78 -0.13 -9.91
C LEU A 83 7.46 0.17 -10.62
N GLN A 84 7.41 0.05 -11.94
CA GLN A 84 6.19 0.36 -12.70
C GLN A 84 5.15 -0.76 -12.51
N ASP A 85 3.94 -0.37 -12.14
CA ASP A 85 2.78 -1.26 -12.09
C ASP A 85 2.43 -1.82 -13.47
N ARG A 86 1.78 -2.98 -13.51
CA ARG A 86 1.55 -3.76 -14.73
C ARG A 86 0.08 -4.16 -14.84
N VAL A 87 -0.42 -4.17 -16.07
CA VAL A 87 -1.74 -4.69 -16.43
C VAL A 87 -1.56 -5.86 -17.39
N TYR A 88 -2.34 -6.92 -17.18
CA TYR A 88 -2.42 -8.06 -18.06
C TYR A 88 -3.88 -8.29 -18.47
N ILE A 89 -4.12 -8.30 -19.78
CA ILE A 89 -5.43 -8.49 -20.37
C ILE A 89 -5.71 -9.98 -20.58
N ASN A 90 -6.88 -10.44 -20.18
CA ASN A 90 -7.35 -11.80 -20.29
C ASN A 90 -8.00 -12.03 -21.68
N ASP A 91 -8.24 -13.29 -22.05
CA ASP A 91 -8.89 -13.69 -23.30
C ASP A 91 -10.20 -14.46 -23.06
N GLY A 92 -10.74 -14.33 -21.85
CA GLY A 92 -11.88 -15.06 -21.31
C GLY A 92 -11.57 -16.51 -20.94
N LYS A 93 -10.31 -16.96 -21.06
CA LYS A 93 -9.90 -18.35 -20.77
C LYS A 93 -8.70 -18.41 -19.81
N GLY A 94 -8.40 -17.29 -19.17
CA GLY A 94 -7.28 -17.11 -18.27
C GLY A 94 -5.94 -17.07 -18.97
N ASN A 95 -5.86 -16.68 -20.26
CA ASN A 95 -4.57 -16.48 -20.94
C ASN A 95 -4.22 -15.00 -20.99
N PHE A 96 -3.31 -14.61 -20.12
CA PHE A 96 -2.99 -13.21 -19.86
C PHE A 96 -1.89 -12.66 -20.77
N THR A 97 -2.16 -11.52 -21.41
CA THR A 97 -1.21 -10.75 -22.22
C THR A 97 -0.89 -9.42 -21.58
N LYS A 98 0.40 -9.13 -21.36
CA LYS A 98 0.80 -7.84 -20.78
C LYS A 98 0.41 -6.68 -21.68
N LYS A 99 -0.29 -5.69 -21.12
CA LYS A 99 -0.51 -4.39 -21.75
C LYS A 99 0.68 -3.49 -21.47
N THR A 100 1.38 -3.04 -22.51
CA THR A 100 2.61 -2.23 -22.37
C THR A 100 2.36 -0.73 -22.33
N THR A 101 1.11 -0.31 -22.48
CA THR A 101 0.65 1.08 -22.52
C THR A 101 -0.67 1.20 -21.79
N GLY A 102 -1.06 2.40 -21.38
CA GLY A 102 -2.34 2.63 -20.70
C GLY A 102 -2.20 2.89 -19.20
N LEU A 103 -1.00 2.79 -18.62
CA LEU A 103 -0.72 3.32 -17.28
C LEU A 103 0.14 4.58 -17.36
N PRO A 104 -0.09 5.58 -16.49
CA PRO A 104 0.88 6.65 -16.30
C PRO A 104 2.16 6.11 -15.66
N LYS A 105 3.26 6.85 -15.82
CA LYS A 105 4.52 6.52 -15.15
C LYS A 105 4.36 6.71 -13.64
N MET A 106 4.54 5.63 -12.88
CA MET A 106 4.47 5.62 -11.41
C MET A 106 5.59 4.72 -10.89
N LEU A 107 6.57 5.29 -10.19
CA LEU A 107 7.78 4.58 -9.75
C LEU A 107 7.93 4.62 -8.22
N THR A 108 6.84 4.35 -7.52
CA THR A 108 6.80 4.17 -6.07
C THR A 108 6.37 2.74 -5.77
N SER A 109 6.74 2.20 -4.61
CA SER A 109 6.26 0.87 -4.24
C SER A 109 4.78 0.93 -3.91
N THR A 110 3.97 0.22 -4.69
CA THR A 110 2.54 0.09 -4.46
C THR A 110 2.31 -0.74 -3.19
N GLY A 111 1.50 -0.21 -2.27
CA GLY A 111 1.08 -0.89 -1.05
C GLY A 111 -0.24 -1.64 -1.23
N THR A 112 -1.16 -1.04 -1.99
CA THR A 112 -2.47 -1.63 -2.29
C THR A 112 -3.05 -1.05 -3.58
N VAL A 113 -3.94 -1.80 -4.22
CA VAL A 113 -4.75 -1.35 -5.35
C VAL A 113 -6.20 -1.77 -5.09
N ARG A 114 -7.14 -0.87 -5.34
CA ARG A 114 -8.58 -1.10 -5.19
C ARG A 114 -9.37 -0.46 -6.31
N SER A 115 -10.21 -1.25 -6.98
CA SER A 115 -11.08 -0.80 -8.05
C SER A 115 -12.45 -0.35 -7.57
N SER A 116 -13.01 0.69 -8.20
CA SER A 116 -14.40 1.17 -8.03
C SER A 116 -14.75 2.11 -9.18
N ASP A 117 -16.03 2.23 -9.52
CA ASP A 117 -16.53 3.32 -10.39
C ASP A 117 -16.51 4.62 -9.56
N ILE A 118 -15.48 5.46 -9.73
CA ILE A 118 -15.26 6.63 -8.87
C ILE A 118 -16.05 7.83 -9.40
N ASP A 119 -16.09 8.01 -10.71
CA ASP A 119 -16.73 9.17 -11.34
C ASP A 119 -18.16 8.93 -11.85
N GLY A 120 -18.64 7.68 -11.80
CA GLY A 120 -20.01 7.29 -12.08
C GLY A 120 -20.30 7.06 -13.56
N ASP A 121 -19.28 6.81 -14.39
CA ASP A 121 -19.43 6.55 -15.82
C ASP A 121 -19.65 5.07 -16.17
N GLY A 122 -19.48 4.18 -15.19
CA GLY A 122 -19.71 2.75 -15.28
C GLY A 122 -18.45 1.92 -15.58
N ASP A 123 -17.31 2.56 -15.84
CA ASP A 123 -16.02 1.91 -15.96
C ASP A 123 -15.32 1.85 -14.59
N LEU A 124 -14.58 0.78 -14.31
CA LEU A 124 -13.86 0.67 -13.03
C LEU A 124 -12.56 1.47 -13.07
N ASP A 125 -12.46 2.44 -12.17
CA ASP A 125 -11.27 3.23 -11.87
C ASP A 125 -10.43 2.57 -10.77
N LEU A 126 -9.26 3.14 -10.47
CA LEU A 126 -8.36 2.64 -9.43
C LEU A 126 -7.98 3.69 -8.40
N PHE A 127 -7.99 3.29 -7.14
CA PHE A 127 -7.09 3.84 -6.14
C PHE A 127 -5.81 2.98 -6.08
N VAL A 128 -4.66 3.61 -6.27
CA VAL A 128 -3.33 3.01 -6.09
C VAL A 128 -2.65 3.68 -4.90
N GLY A 129 -2.64 2.96 -3.77
CA GLY A 129 -2.03 3.42 -2.54
C GLY A 129 -0.55 3.09 -2.50
N SER A 130 0.29 4.11 -2.35
CA SER A 130 1.76 3.92 -2.29
C SER A 130 2.24 3.73 -0.86
N ARG A 131 3.15 2.76 -0.66
CA ARG A 131 3.71 2.45 0.66
C ARG A 131 5.04 3.13 0.92
N VAL A 132 5.97 3.06 -0.04
CA VAL A 132 7.32 3.62 0.12
C VAL A 132 7.90 4.11 -1.20
N SER A 133 8.60 5.24 -1.16
CA SER A 133 9.50 5.64 -2.25
C SER A 133 10.87 4.99 -2.00
N PRO A 134 11.51 4.36 -3.00
CA PRO A 134 12.78 3.65 -2.80
C PRO A 134 13.84 4.54 -2.15
N GLY A 135 14.51 4.04 -1.11
CA GLY A 135 15.53 4.77 -0.35
C GLY A 135 15.04 5.94 0.53
N MET A 136 13.72 6.17 0.60
CA MET A 136 13.15 7.38 1.22
C MET A 136 12.28 7.12 2.44
N TYR A 137 12.26 5.90 3.01
CA TYR A 137 11.49 5.62 4.22
C TYR A 137 11.90 6.56 5.37
N PRO A 138 10.96 7.18 6.11
CA PRO A 138 9.50 6.98 6.12
C PRO A 138 8.73 8.07 5.35
N SER A 139 9.34 8.72 4.36
CA SER A 139 8.71 9.82 3.62
C SER A 139 7.42 9.35 2.95
N THR A 140 6.36 10.16 3.05
CA THR A 140 5.06 9.86 2.44
C THR A 140 5.17 9.86 0.90
N PRO A 141 4.98 8.70 0.24
CA PRO A 141 4.97 8.63 -1.22
C PRO A 141 3.65 9.19 -1.78
N GLU A 142 3.62 9.46 -3.10
CA GLU A 142 2.40 9.87 -3.77
C GLU A 142 1.47 8.68 -4.00
N SER A 143 0.24 8.74 -3.49
CA SER A 143 -0.83 7.82 -3.90
C SER A 143 -1.63 8.41 -5.07
N LYS A 144 -2.35 7.56 -5.82
CA LYS A 144 -2.98 7.94 -7.09
C LYS A 144 -4.45 7.52 -7.16
N ILE A 145 -5.25 8.36 -7.81
CA ILE A 145 -6.53 7.99 -8.41
C ILE A 145 -6.33 7.93 -9.92
N LEU A 146 -6.58 6.78 -10.51
CA LEU A 146 -6.44 6.54 -11.94
C LEU A 146 -7.82 6.32 -12.55
N ILE A 147 -8.17 7.17 -13.52
CA ILE A 147 -9.46 7.13 -14.21
C ILE A 147 -9.33 6.34 -15.49
N ASN A 148 -10.16 5.31 -15.63
CA ASN A 148 -10.21 4.43 -16.80
C ASN A 148 -11.07 5.06 -17.91
N ASP A 149 -10.83 4.68 -19.16
CA ASP A 149 -11.64 5.12 -20.31
C ASP A 149 -12.53 3.99 -20.88
N GLY A 150 -12.73 2.95 -20.07
CA GLY A 150 -13.43 1.72 -20.44
C GLY A 150 -12.69 0.84 -21.44
N LYS A 151 -11.42 1.16 -21.75
CA LYS A 151 -10.57 0.38 -22.66
C LYS A 151 -9.21 0.10 -22.04
N GLY A 152 -9.11 0.26 -20.72
CA GLY A 152 -7.89 0.12 -19.94
C GLY A 152 -6.83 1.18 -20.23
N ASN A 153 -7.21 2.40 -20.61
CA ASN A 153 -6.28 3.54 -20.63
C ASN A 153 -6.55 4.44 -19.43
N PHE A 154 -5.65 4.40 -18.48
CA PHE A 154 -5.73 5.12 -17.22
C PHE A 154 -5.07 6.50 -17.27
N THR A 155 -5.75 7.49 -16.71
CA THR A 155 -5.24 8.86 -16.53
C THR A 155 -5.14 9.21 -15.05
N ASP A 156 -4.05 9.88 -14.62
CA ASP A 156 -3.93 10.38 -13.24
C ASP A 156 -4.94 11.51 -12.98
N GLY A 157 -6.04 11.17 -12.29
CA GLY A 157 -7.11 12.07 -11.87
C GLY A 157 -6.92 12.67 -10.48
N THR A 158 -5.83 12.31 -9.78
CA THR A 158 -5.64 12.58 -8.34
C THR A 158 -5.84 14.05 -7.98
N ALA A 159 -5.20 14.97 -8.71
CA ALA A 159 -5.29 16.40 -8.40
C ALA A 159 -6.70 16.97 -8.56
N ALA A 160 -7.49 16.40 -9.46
CA ALA A 160 -8.85 16.85 -9.73
C ALA A 160 -9.87 16.20 -8.79
N ILE A 161 -9.68 14.93 -8.43
CA ILE A 161 -10.68 14.10 -7.73
C ILE A 161 -10.42 14.06 -6.23
N ALA A 162 -9.15 13.95 -5.81
CA ALA A 162 -8.76 13.63 -4.45
C ALA A 162 -7.41 14.27 -4.07
N PRO A 163 -7.27 15.60 -4.05
CA PRO A 163 -5.98 16.24 -3.80
C PRO A 163 -5.36 15.84 -2.46
N ASP A 164 -6.19 15.59 -1.44
CA ASP A 164 -5.75 15.20 -0.09
C ASP A 164 -5.25 13.75 -0.01
N ILE A 165 -5.59 12.90 -0.98
CA ILE A 165 -5.10 11.51 -1.03
C ILE A 165 -3.68 11.41 -1.55
N LYS A 166 -3.24 12.42 -2.30
CA LYS A 166 -1.92 12.47 -2.90
C LYS A 166 -0.84 12.18 -1.85
N TYR A 167 -1.01 12.72 -0.64
CA TYR A 167 -0.14 12.44 0.50
C TYR A 167 -0.95 11.88 1.68
N ALA A 168 -1.68 10.77 1.45
CA ALA A 168 -2.48 10.12 2.47
C ALA A 168 -1.65 9.56 3.63
N GLY A 169 -0.42 9.09 3.35
CA GLY A 169 0.51 8.44 4.27
C GLY A 169 1.24 7.29 3.58
N MET A 170 1.85 6.37 4.35
CA MET A 170 2.44 5.14 3.81
C MET A 170 1.38 4.05 3.77
N VAL A 171 0.63 3.99 2.67
CA VAL A 171 -0.58 3.19 2.55
C VAL A 171 -0.24 1.69 2.54
N SER A 172 -0.93 0.93 3.38
CA SER A 172 -0.81 -0.53 3.43
C SER A 172 -2.05 -1.22 2.86
N ASP A 173 -3.23 -0.62 3.01
CA ASP A 173 -4.50 -1.21 2.60
C ASP A 173 -5.59 -0.14 2.45
N ALA A 174 -6.63 -0.48 1.70
CA ALA A 174 -7.80 0.37 1.48
C ALA A 174 -9.02 -0.47 1.11
N ILE A 175 -10.21 0.12 1.26
CA ILE A 175 -11.47 -0.48 0.81
C ILE A 175 -12.41 0.60 0.27
N TRP A 176 -13.30 0.16 -0.63
CA TRP A 176 -14.43 0.93 -1.13
C TRP A 176 -15.72 0.40 -0.51
N ILE A 177 -16.41 1.23 0.28
CA ILE A 177 -17.71 0.88 0.87
C ILE A 177 -18.58 2.12 0.98
N ASP A 178 -19.90 1.97 0.90
CA ASP A 178 -20.85 3.03 1.19
C ASP A 178 -20.95 3.25 2.72
N VAL A 179 -20.08 4.10 3.28
CA VAL A 179 -20.00 4.32 4.74
C VAL A 179 -21.07 5.30 5.23
N ASN A 180 -21.69 6.04 4.32
CA ASN A 180 -22.66 7.08 4.65
C ASN A 180 -24.12 6.71 4.24
N GLN A 181 -24.31 5.55 3.60
CA GLN A 181 -25.57 4.99 3.10
C GLN A 181 -26.23 5.81 1.97
N ASP A 182 -25.45 6.49 1.12
CA ASP A 182 -25.95 7.25 -0.04
C ASP A 182 -25.92 6.45 -1.36
N LYS A 183 -25.53 5.17 -1.30
CA LYS A 183 -25.36 4.22 -2.41
C LYS A 183 -24.19 4.53 -3.33
N VAL A 184 -23.25 5.35 -2.89
CA VAL A 184 -21.97 5.58 -3.56
C VAL A 184 -20.87 5.02 -2.68
N ASN A 185 -19.94 4.28 -3.27
CA ASN A 185 -18.79 3.79 -2.52
C ASN A 185 -17.86 4.95 -2.14
N ASP A 186 -17.51 4.98 -0.86
CA ASP A 186 -16.55 5.87 -0.24
C ASP A 186 -15.22 5.13 -0.01
N LEU A 187 -14.11 5.88 0.06
CA LEU A 187 -12.77 5.30 0.20
C LEU A 187 -12.28 5.37 1.65
N ILE A 188 -11.87 4.23 2.20
CA ILE A 188 -11.19 4.17 3.49
C ILE A 188 -9.75 3.71 3.26
N VAL A 189 -8.78 4.46 3.78
CA VAL A 189 -7.34 4.22 3.60
C VAL A 189 -6.66 4.09 4.95
N VAL A 190 -5.82 3.07 5.07
CA VAL A 190 -5.02 2.80 6.26
C VAL A 190 -3.56 2.56 5.88
N GLY A 191 -2.65 2.82 6.82
CA GLY A 191 -1.23 2.64 6.58
C GLY A 191 -0.35 2.91 7.79
N GLU A 192 0.95 2.92 7.54
CA GLU A 192 1.97 3.15 8.56
C GLU A 192 2.14 4.64 8.86
N TRP A 193 2.30 4.95 10.15
CA TRP A 193 2.55 6.30 10.68
C TRP A 193 1.50 7.34 10.30
N MET A 194 0.26 6.89 10.05
CA MET A 194 -0.85 7.75 9.64
C MET A 194 -2.13 7.43 10.42
N PRO A 195 -3.06 8.38 10.54
CA PRO A 195 -4.40 8.09 11.03
C PRO A 195 -5.21 7.30 9.99
N ILE A 196 -6.30 6.66 10.43
CA ILE A 196 -7.32 6.11 9.52
C ILE A 196 -7.94 7.26 8.73
N ARG A 197 -7.96 7.15 7.39
CA ARG A 197 -8.49 8.18 6.49
C ARG A 197 -9.80 7.72 5.84
N ILE A 198 -10.84 8.55 5.86
CA ILE A 198 -12.15 8.25 5.25
C ILE A 198 -12.49 9.39 4.29
N PHE A 199 -12.69 9.08 3.02
CA PHE A 199 -13.01 10.03 1.97
C PHE A 199 -14.38 9.72 1.37
N LEU A 200 -15.33 10.66 1.53
CA LEU A 200 -16.65 10.49 0.92
C LEU A 200 -16.62 10.83 -0.57
N ASN A 201 -17.22 9.99 -1.40
CA ASN A 201 -17.38 10.22 -2.82
C ASN A 201 -18.63 11.04 -3.11
N GLN A 202 -18.42 12.32 -3.44
CA GLN A 202 -19.48 13.26 -3.73
C GLN A 202 -19.44 13.64 -5.21
N LYS A 203 -19.99 12.76 -6.06
CA LYS A 203 -20.07 12.93 -7.53
C LYS A 203 -18.68 12.99 -8.19
N GLY A 204 -17.86 11.95 -7.98
CA GLY A 204 -16.50 11.89 -8.54
C GLY A 204 -15.52 12.83 -7.86
N LYS A 205 -15.77 13.17 -6.59
CA LYS A 205 -14.89 13.98 -5.74
C LYS A 205 -14.76 13.33 -4.38
N LEU A 206 -13.56 12.92 -4.03
CA LEU A 206 -13.23 12.30 -2.74
C LEU A 206 -12.83 13.40 -1.77
N ASN A 207 -13.66 13.62 -0.75
CA ASN A 207 -13.42 14.65 0.27
C ASN A 207 -13.08 13.98 1.59
N ASP A 208 -11.97 14.38 2.23
CA ASP A 208 -11.59 13.85 3.55
C ASP A 208 -12.64 14.25 4.60
N LYS A 209 -13.33 13.24 5.13
CA LYS A 209 -14.32 13.34 6.19
C LYS A 209 -13.92 12.54 7.43
N SER A 210 -12.65 12.18 7.58
CA SER A 210 -12.15 11.42 8.73
C SER A 210 -12.62 11.97 10.08
N ALA A 211 -12.60 13.27 10.25
CA ALA A 211 -12.99 13.91 11.52
C ALA A 211 -14.49 13.77 11.83
N GLU A 212 -15.34 13.44 10.85
CA GLU A 212 -16.77 13.19 11.04
C GLU A 212 -17.01 11.81 11.66
N PHE A 213 -16.24 10.80 11.26
CA PHE A 213 -16.38 9.41 11.68
C PHE A 213 -15.46 9.01 12.85
N ILE A 214 -14.22 9.51 12.87
CA ILE A 214 -13.19 9.12 13.85
C ILE A 214 -13.07 10.19 14.94
N LYS A 215 -13.46 9.84 16.17
CA LYS A 215 -13.46 10.75 17.35
C LYS A 215 -12.34 10.48 18.35
N PHE A 216 -11.36 9.66 17.98
CA PHE A 216 -10.21 9.29 18.80
C PHE A 216 -8.90 9.43 18.00
N GLY A 217 -7.76 9.44 18.68
CA GLY A 217 -6.45 9.45 18.01
C GLY A 217 -6.20 8.13 17.29
N SER A 218 -6.28 8.14 15.95
CA SER A 218 -6.15 6.91 15.15
C SER A 218 -4.79 6.76 14.48
N SER A 219 -3.79 7.58 14.78
CA SER A 219 -2.45 7.41 14.23
C SER A 219 -1.84 6.08 14.69
N GLY A 220 -1.40 5.26 13.74
CA GLY A 220 -0.93 3.91 14.04
C GLY A 220 -0.06 3.31 12.96
N TRP A 221 0.31 2.04 13.14
CA TRP A 221 0.96 1.22 12.12
C TRP A 221 -0.06 0.23 11.58
N TRP A 222 -1.02 0.75 10.85
CA TRP A 222 -2.10 -0.04 10.29
C TRP A 222 -1.56 -0.88 9.11
N ASN A 223 -2.06 -2.11 8.99
CA ASN A 223 -1.60 -3.07 7.99
C ASN A 223 -2.71 -3.53 7.06
N THR A 224 -3.93 -3.68 7.58
CA THR A 224 -5.06 -4.20 6.81
C THR A 224 -6.37 -3.61 7.30
N ILE A 225 -7.36 -3.55 6.42
CA ILE A 225 -8.73 -3.17 6.72
C ILE A 225 -9.68 -4.18 6.07
N TYR A 226 -10.71 -4.59 6.81
CA TYR A 226 -11.76 -5.48 6.36
C TYR A 226 -13.12 -4.89 6.74
N ALA A 227 -14.10 -5.05 5.85
CA ALA A 227 -15.47 -4.64 6.08
C ALA A 227 -16.41 -5.84 5.91
N ASP A 228 -17.37 -5.97 6.82
CA ASP A 228 -18.48 -6.92 6.73
C ASP A 228 -19.63 -6.44 7.64
N ASP A 229 -20.84 -6.92 7.40
CA ASP A 229 -21.98 -6.70 8.32
C ASP A 229 -21.90 -7.73 9.45
N MET A 230 -21.10 -7.46 10.49
CA MET A 230 -20.72 -8.47 11.49
C MET A 230 -21.80 -8.70 12.54
N ASP A 231 -22.66 -7.71 12.78
CA ASP A 231 -23.78 -7.83 13.71
C ASP A 231 -25.16 -7.99 13.03
N ALA A 232 -25.19 -8.00 11.69
CA ALA A 232 -26.37 -8.21 10.85
C ALA A 232 -27.41 -7.09 10.98
N ASP A 233 -26.98 -5.85 11.21
CA ASP A 233 -27.85 -4.68 11.28
C ASP A 233 -28.04 -3.96 9.92
N GLY A 234 -27.25 -4.36 8.92
CA GLY A 234 -27.32 -3.88 7.55
C GLY A 234 -26.39 -2.72 7.22
N ASP A 235 -25.58 -2.25 8.17
CA ASP A 235 -24.41 -1.42 7.87
C ASP A 235 -23.12 -2.26 7.75
N GLN A 236 -21.98 -1.62 7.48
CA GLN A 236 -20.70 -2.32 7.34
C GLN A 236 -19.81 -1.99 8.54
N ASP A 237 -19.45 -3.01 9.30
CA ASP A 237 -18.47 -2.93 10.38
C ASP A 237 -17.05 -2.97 9.83
N LEU A 238 -16.15 -2.20 10.45
CA LEU A 238 -14.73 -2.18 10.09
C LEU A 238 -13.87 -2.92 11.12
N VAL A 239 -13.08 -3.88 10.63
CA VAL A 239 -11.97 -4.48 11.39
C VAL A 239 -10.66 -4.02 10.78
N ILE A 240 -9.87 -3.30 11.58
CA ILE A 240 -8.61 -2.69 11.11
C ILE A 240 -7.45 -3.23 11.95
N GLY A 241 -6.46 -3.82 11.28
CA GLY A 241 -5.29 -4.42 11.91
C GLY A 241 -4.17 -3.40 12.17
N ASN A 242 -3.75 -3.24 13.42
CA ASN A 242 -2.60 -2.43 13.83
C ASN A 242 -1.44 -3.33 14.32
N LEU A 243 -0.26 -2.75 14.55
CA LEU A 243 0.79 -3.40 15.33
C LEU A 243 0.22 -3.80 16.71
N GLY A 244 0.26 -5.09 17.01
CA GLY A 244 -0.28 -5.64 18.24
C GLY A 244 0.53 -5.24 19.49
N LEU A 245 -0.10 -5.35 20.66
CA LEU A 245 0.54 -5.09 21.96
C LEU A 245 1.60 -6.14 22.35
N ASN A 246 1.75 -7.19 21.55
CA ASN A 246 2.80 -8.20 21.63
C ASN A 246 4.11 -7.77 20.98
N ALA A 247 4.28 -6.48 20.68
CA ALA A 247 5.54 -5.89 20.23
C ALA A 247 6.47 -5.56 21.41
N GLN A 248 7.78 -5.49 21.12
CA GLN A 248 8.78 -5.00 22.08
C GLN A 248 8.51 -3.55 22.48
N PHE A 249 8.03 -2.74 21.52
CA PHE A 249 7.70 -1.34 21.70
C PHE A 249 6.26 -1.19 22.17
N LYS A 250 6.03 -0.31 23.13
CA LYS A 250 4.69 0.01 23.64
C LYS A 250 4.42 1.49 23.42
N ALA A 251 3.43 1.78 22.60
CA ALA A 251 2.96 3.14 22.35
C ALA A 251 1.66 3.41 23.11
N SER A 252 1.46 4.65 23.51
CA SER A 252 0.17 5.17 23.98
C SER A 252 0.04 6.64 23.59
N GLU A 253 -1.14 7.24 23.79
CA GLU A 253 -1.32 8.68 23.54
C GLU A 253 -0.37 9.56 24.38
N LYS A 254 0.02 9.10 25.58
CA LYS A 254 0.94 9.83 26.48
C LYS A 254 2.40 9.56 26.19
N GLU A 255 2.70 8.36 25.71
CA GLU A 255 4.05 7.87 25.41
C GLU A 255 4.04 7.31 23.98
N PRO A 256 3.92 8.18 22.96
CA PRO A 256 3.83 7.73 21.58
C PRO A 256 5.19 7.23 21.08
N MET A 257 5.17 6.36 20.08
CA MET A 257 6.36 6.17 19.26
C MET A 257 6.53 7.35 18.31
N SER A 258 7.77 7.62 17.93
CA SER A 258 8.09 8.71 17.01
C SER A 258 9.18 8.27 16.04
N ILE A 259 9.19 8.87 14.85
CA ILE A 259 10.27 8.74 13.89
C ILE A 259 10.77 10.13 13.53
N TYR A 260 12.07 10.32 13.67
CA TYR A 260 12.78 11.52 13.22
C TYR A 260 13.58 11.14 12.00
N TYR A 261 13.48 11.91 10.93
CA TYR A 261 14.19 11.55 9.70
C TYR A 261 14.64 12.80 8.96
N LYS A 262 15.85 12.70 8.42
CA LYS A 262 16.50 13.67 7.57
C LYS A 262 17.64 12.93 6.86
N ASP A 263 18.14 13.44 5.76
CA ASP A 263 19.50 13.11 5.31
C ASP A 263 20.49 13.81 6.28
N PHE A 264 20.92 13.10 7.33
CA PHE A 264 21.76 13.67 8.40
C PHE A 264 23.24 13.71 8.02
N ASP A 265 23.68 12.83 7.12
CA ASP A 265 25.06 12.75 6.63
C ASP A 265 25.25 13.33 5.22
N GLU A 266 24.18 13.85 4.60
CA GLU A 266 24.16 14.48 3.28
C GLU A 266 24.55 13.52 2.13
N ASN A 267 24.22 12.24 2.26
CA ASN A 267 24.52 11.20 1.26
C ASN A 267 23.42 11.02 0.19
N GLY A 268 22.29 11.73 0.32
CA GLY A 268 21.14 11.67 -0.58
C GLY A 268 20.06 10.66 -0.20
N SER A 269 20.25 9.89 0.87
CA SER A 269 19.27 8.95 1.43
C SER A 269 18.70 9.50 2.74
N VAL A 270 17.51 9.05 3.11
CA VAL A 270 16.90 9.45 4.39
C VAL A 270 17.39 8.55 5.51
N ASP A 271 17.78 9.16 6.65
CA ASP A 271 18.18 8.47 7.86
C ASP A 271 17.04 8.45 8.90
N PRO A 272 16.25 7.38 8.98
CA PRO A 272 15.22 7.25 10.01
C PRO A 272 15.84 6.93 11.38
N VAL A 273 15.36 7.64 12.42
CA VAL A 273 15.65 7.36 13.82
C VAL A 273 14.33 7.17 14.56
N PHE A 274 13.99 5.91 14.80
CA PHE A 274 12.83 5.52 15.61
C PHE A 274 13.10 5.78 17.08
N CYS A 275 12.10 6.26 17.79
CA CYS A 275 12.16 6.48 19.24
C CYS A 275 10.94 5.88 19.94
N TYR A 276 11.15 5.40 21.17
CA TYR A 276 10.10 4.88 22.04
C TYR A 276 10.40 5.18 23.51
N TYR A 277 9.37 5.13 24.35
CA TYR A 277 9.48 5.48 25.76
C TYR A 277 9.94 4.30 26.63
N ILE A 278 10.86 4.58 27.55
CA ILE A 278 11.23 3.70 28.67
C ILE A 278 11.16 4.55 29.94
N GLY A 279 10.23 4.22 30.85
CA GLY A 279 10.11 4.91 32.14
C GLY A 279 9.85 6.42 32.03
N GLY A 280 9.04 6.85 31.06
CA GLY A 280 8.71 8.27 30.85
C GLY A 280 9.70 9.07 30.00
N VAL A 281 10.75 8.44 29.46
CA VAL A 281 11.75 9.12 28.62
C VAL A 281 11.83 8.44 27.26
N SER A 282 11.83 9.23 26.19
CA SER A 282 11.93 8.76 24.80
C SER A 282 13.38 8.55 24.38
N TYR A 283 13.73 7.33 23.98
CA TYR A 283 15.07 6.93 23.55
C TYR A 283 15.07 6.43 22.11
N PRO A 284 16.19 6.60 21.37
CA PRO A 284 16.40 5.93 20.09
C PRO A 284 16.25 4.41 20.22
N ALA A 285 15.56 3.79 19.28
CA ALA A 285 15.30 2.36 19.28
C ALA A 285 16.51 1.54 18.82
N ALA A 286 17.28 2.09 17.88
CA ALA A 286 18.47 1.46 17.35
C ALA A 286 19.52 1.28 18.45
N SER A 287 20.25 0.17 18.39
CA SER A 287 21.42 0.01 19.24
C SER A 287 22.49 1.05 18.86
N ARG A 288 23.47 1.23 19.74
CA ARG A 288 24.61 2.12 19.49
C ARG A 288 25.27 1.78 18.15
N ASP A 289 25.50 0.48 17.92
CA ASP A 289 26.28 0.02 16.78
C ASP A 289 25.48 0.16 15.48
N ASP A 290 24.20 -0.22 15.48
CA ASP A 290 23.32 -0.05 14.32
C ASP A 290 23.21 1.43 13.90
N LEU A 291 22.97 2.32 14.87
CA LEU A 291 22.85 3.75 14.57
C LEU A 291 24.17 4.34 14.07
N MET A 292 25.31 3.81 14.50
CA MET A 292 26.63 4.28 14.07
C MET A 292 27.08 3.69 12.74
N ASP A 293 26.54 2.55 12.34
CA ASP A 293 26.75 2.03 11.00
C ASP A 293 25.90 2.79 9.98
N GLN A 294 24.70 3.22 10.39
CA GLN A 294 23.89 4.17 9.62
C GLN A 294 24.50 5.58 9.61
N LEU A 295 24.93 6.11 10.76
CA LEU A 295 25.48 7.46 10.93
C LEU A 295 26.88 7.43 11.57
N PRO A 296 27.95 7.18 10.79
CA PRO A 296 29.31 7.06 11.31
C PRO A 296 29.83 8.29 12.07
N SER A 297 29.28 9.48 11.78
CA SER A 297 29.63 10.73 12.47
C SER A 297 29.37 10.68 13.99
N LEU A 298 28.40 9.87 14.43
CA LEU A 298 28.06 9.70 15.85
C LEU A 298 29.09 8.88 16.64
N LYS A 299 29.99 8.13 15.97
CA LYS A 299 31.02 7.28 16.61
C LYS A 299 31.91 8.10 17.56
N ASN A 300 32.25 9.33 17.18
CA ASN A 300 33.09 10.21 17.99
C ASN A 300 32.37 10.79 19.22
N LYS A 301 31.04 10.91 19.16
CA LYS A 301 30.21 11.47 20.26
C LYS A 301 29.94 10.44 21.34
N PHE A 302 29.75 9.17 20.95
CA PHE A 302 29.39 8.08 21.85
C PHE A 302 30.38 6.92 21.78
N LEU A 303 31.63 7.14 22.24
CA LEU A 303 32.65 6.08 22.27
C LEU A 303 32.30 4.91 23.21
N GLU A 304 31.50 5.17 24.25
CA GLU A 304 31.19 4.20 25.31
C GLU A 304 29.68 3.90 25.33
N TYR A 305 29.30 2.61 25.42
CA TYR A 305 27.89 2.18 25.42
C TYR A 305 27.05 2.85 26.52
N HIS A 306 27.61 3.06 27.71
CA HIS A 306 26.87 3.67 28.82
C HIS A 306 26.47 5.13 28.56
N LYS A 307 27.23 5.86 27.71
CA LYS A 307 26.90 7.23 27.30
C LYS A 307 25.73 7.22 26.33
N TYR A 308 25.73 6.29 25.37
CA TYR A 308 24.63 6.13 24.43
C TYR A 308 23.33 5.64 25.10
N ALA A 309 23.44 4.74 26.09
CA ALA A 309 22.28 4.18 26.78
C ALA A 309 21.36 5.22 27.45
N ASN A 310 21.84 6.45 27.67
CA ASN A 310 21.07 7.55 28.24
C ASN A 310 20.80 8.68 27.22
N ALA A 311 21.23 8.53 25.96
CA ALA A 311 21.10 9.55 24.93
C ALA A 311 19.67 9.61 24.38
N THR A 312 19.12 10.80 24.30
CA THR A 312 17.84 11.10 23.65
C THR A 312 18.09 11.62 22.22
N ILE A 313 17.03 11.82 21.44
CA ILE A 313 17.14 12.39 20.09
C ILE A 313 17.88 13.74 20.06
N ASN A 314 17.69 14.59 21.09
CA ASN A 314 18.37 15.88 21.21
C ASN A 314 19.86 15.74 21.56
N ASP A 315 20.27 14.59 22.10
CA ASP A 315 21.67 14.30 22.34
C ASP A 315 22.34 13.74 21.08
N LEU A 316 21.59 13.33 20.06
CA LEU A 316 22.15 12.86 18.78
C LEU A 316 22.50 14.05 17.87
N PHE A 317 21.58 14.99 17.67
CA PHE A 317 21.67 16.08 16.69
C PHE A 317 21.60 17.48 17.31
#